data_AF-A0A9Q9CH63-F1
#
_entry.id   AF-A0A9Q9CH63-F1
#
_cell.length_a   1.000
_cell.length_b   1.000
_cell.length_c   1.000
_cell.angle_alpha   90.00
_cell.angle_beta   90.00
_cell.angle_gamma   90.00
#
_symmetry.space_group_name_H-M   'P 1'
#
loop_
_entity.id
_entity.type
_entity.pdbx_description
1 polymer ?
#
loop_
_entity_poly.entity_id
_entity_poly.type
_entity_poly.pdbx_seq_one_letter_code
_entity_poly.pdbx_strand_id
1 'polypeptide(L)'
;MNNSKGSDCMANEEAKKPSKKRNVTKKQVVLYSYIGVLAVVTVLFGYNVLKYFYLDPLKVAGQPIYGYRTENLQPITDSMISNAEQVGASQSGVKEIKVTVQGPVVYFDVRVNDGVDVETARAAAEAAATEFLAQAGDVANGYTVQLVVSAGDIKTLVETNREEELAYYKEHRLDIVERIVAQAEKYPTAKNIERAQNNINVMPKDYNEKTGQYEARYPEEKAAFQARIDALTPLTAEEEEELGEIPYLEVDQSIKPTNISPYPSWGAYDTTTETFEWQ
;
A
#
# COMPACT_ATOMS: atom_id res chain seq x y z
N MET A 1 -73.36 -5.90 -12.98
CA MET A 1 -73.07 -6.02 -14.43
C MET A 1 -71.72 -5.36 -14.71
N ASN A 2 -70.79 -6.17 -15.23
CA ASN A 2 -69.61 -5.88 -16.06
C ASN A 2 -68.98 -4.46 -16.13
N ASN A 3 -67.71 -4.42 -15.72
CA ASN A 3 -66.51 -3.98 -16.46
C ASN A 3 -66.40 -2.59 -17.14
N SER A 4 -65.23 -1.96 -16.84
CA SER A 4 -64.15 -1.60 -17.79
C SER A 4 -63.87 -0.11 -18.10
N LYS A 5 -62.60 0.27 -17.81
CA LYS A 5 -61.74 1.35 -18.40
C LYS A 5 -62.14 2.79 -18.02
N GLY A 6 -61.31 3.66 -17.46
CA GLY A 6 -59.88 3.88 -17.69
C GLY A 6 -59.70 5.02 -18.71
N SER A 7 -59.28 6.22 -18.27
CA SER A 7 -58.32 7.12 -18.97
C SER A 7 -58.25 8.50 -18.30
N ASP A 8 -57.05 9.04 -18.29
CA ASP A 8 -56.55 10.29 -17.70
C ASP A 8 -57.29 11.59 -18.04
N CYS A 9 -57.22 12.58 -17.13
CA CYS A 9 -56.76 13.94 -17.48
C CYS A 9 -56.37 14.79 -16.24
N MET A 10 -55.06 14.94 -16.06
CA MET A 10 -54.31 16.18 -15.73
C MET A 10 -54.96 17.18 -14.75
N ALA A 11 -54.52 17.15 -13.48
CA ALA A 11 -54.64 18.30 -12.59
C ALA A 11 -53.56 19.33 -12.96
N ASN A 12 -54.01 20.51 -13.40
CA ASN A 12 -53.18 21.68 -13.73
C ASN A 12 -52.25 22.06 -12.57
N GLU A 13 -50.94 21.82 -12.72
CA GLU A 13 -49.93 22.56 -11.96
C GLU A 13 -49.90 24.00 -12.47
N GLU A 14 -50.42 24.92 -11.66
CA GLU A 14 -50.23 26.35 -11.86
C GLU A 14 -48.73 26.67 -11.85
N ALA A 15 -48.18 26.97 -13.02
CA ALA A 15 -46.82 27.42 -13.19
C ALA A 15 -46.55 28.65 -12.32
N LYS A 16 -45.76 28.49 -11.25
CA LYS A 16 -45.23 29.61 -10.45
C LYS A 16 -44.50 30.56 -11.39
N LYS A 17 -45.01 31.80 -11.50
CA LYS A 17 -44.35 32.89 -12.23
C LYS A 17 -42.89 33.03 -11.75
N PRO A 18 -41.90 33.08 -12.65
CA PRO A 18 -40.51 33.25 -12.26
C PRO A 18 -40.36 34.62 -11.57
N SER A 19 -39.92 34.60 -10.30
CA SER A 19 -39.60 35.80 -9.55
C SER A 19 -38.53 36.61 -10.29
N LYS A 20 -38.72 37.94 -10.37
CA LYS A 20 -37.82 38.92 -10.99
C LYS A 20 -36.35 38.50 -10.92
N LYS A 21 -35.74 38.23 -12.08
CA LYS A 21 -34.29 38.04 -12.22
C LYS A 21 -33.60 39.27 -11.62
N ARG A 22 -32.88 39.05 -10.53
CA ARG A 22 -32.04 40.09 -9.89
C ARG A 22 -31.02 40.52 -10.93
N ASN A 23 -31.01 41.79 -11.31
CA ASN A 23 -30.06 42.34 -12.28
C ASN A 23 -28.68 42.36 -11.62
N VAL A 24 -27.93 41.26 -11.73
CA VAL A 24 -26.56 41.17 -11.22
C VAL A 24 -25.70 42.05 -12.12
N THR A 25 -25.19 43.15 -11.58
CA THR A 25 -24.31 44.05 -12.34
C THR A 25 -23.02 43.31 -12.68
N LYS A 26 -22.43 43.56 -13.86
CA LYS A 26 -21.18 42.90 -14.32
C LYS A 26 -20.06 42.93 -13.26
N LYS A 27 -20.02 43.97 -12.41
CA LYS A 27 -19.07 44.09 -11.29
C LYS A 27 -19.29 43.06 -10.18
N GLN A 28 -20.54 42.66 -9.89
CA GLN A 28 -20.85 41.61 -8.94
C GLN A 28 -20.47 40.22 -9.48
N VAL A 29 -20.68 39.96 -10.77
CA VAL A 29 -20.26 38.70 -11.40
C VAL A 29 -18.74 38.53 -11.31
N VAL A 30 -17.98 39.60 -11.57
CA VAL A 30 -16.52 39.61 -11.45
C VAL A 30 -16.05 39.42 -10.01
N LEU A 31 -16.71 40.05 -9.04
CA LEU A 31 -16.38 39.87 -7.62
C LEU A 31 -16.63 38.43 -7.16
N TYR A 32 -17.77 37.84 -7.54
CA TYR A 32 -18.07 36.44 -7.21
C TYR A 32 -17.17 35.45 -7.95
N SER A 33 -16.69 35.77 -9.16
CA SER A 33 -15.68 34.93 -9.83
C SER A 33 -14.33 34.98 -9.10
N TYR A 34 -13.90 36.15 -8.61
CA TYR A 34 -12.68 36.24 -7.80
C TYR A 34 -12.80 35.49 -6.49
N ILE A 35 -13.94 35.59 -5.79
CA ILE A 35 -14.20 34.82 -4.56
C ILE A 35 -14.22 33.32 -4.86
N GLY A 36 -14.85 32.90 -5.97
CA GLY A 36 -14.88 31.51 -6.41
C GLY A 36 -13.48 30.96 -6.72
N VAL A 37 -12.66 31.72 -7.45
CA VAL A 37 -11.26 31.35 -7.73
C VAL A 37 -10.46 31.29 -6.43
N LEU A 38 -10.62 32.26 -5.53
CA LEU A 38 -9.90 32.27 -4.26
C LEU A 38 -10.30 31.08 -3.38
N ALA A 39 -11.59 30.71 -3.36
CA ALA A 39 -12.07 29.53 -2.64
C ALA A 39 -11.51 28.23 -3.23
N VAL A 40 -11.49 28.10 -4.55
CA VAL A 40 -10.88 26.94 -5.23
C VAL A 40 -9.38 26.86 -4.95
N VAL A 41 -8.66 27.98 -5.00
CA VAL A 41 -7.24 28.04 -4.65
C VAL A 41 -7.03 27.70 -3.18
N THR A 42 -7.86 28.20 -2.26
CA THR A 42 -7.74 27.91 -0.83
C THR A 42 -8.05 26.44 -0.51
N VAL A 43 -9.02 25.84 -1.20
CA VAL A 43 -9.33 24.40 -1.06
C VAL A 43 -8.24 23.55 -1.68
N LEU A 44 -7.70 23.91 -2.85
CA LEU A 44 -6.58 23.19 -3.46
C LEU A 44 -5.31 23.33 -2.63
N PHE A 45 -5.02 24.52 -2.10
CA PHE A 45 -3.86 24.75 -1.25
C PHE A 45 -4.05 24.06 0.10
N GLY A 46 -5.23 24.17 0.71
CA GLY A 46 -5.60 23.47 1.94
C GLY A 46 -5.57 21.96 1.79
N TYR A 47 -6.04 21.40 0.67
CA TYR A 47 -5.97 19.97 0.37
C TYR A 47 -4.53 19.51 0.12
N ASN A 48 -3.71 20.29 -0.58
CA ASN A 48 -2.29 19.99 -0.74
C ASN A 48 -1.51 20.09 0.57
N VAL A 49 -1.84 21.06 1.43
CA VAL A 49 -1.27 21.20 2.78
C VAL A 49 -1.74 20.06 3.69
N LEU A 50 -3.03 19.71 3.69
CA LEU A 50 -3.56 18.56 4.43
C LEU A 50 -2.98 17.24 3.94
N LYS A 51 -2.75 17.06 2.64
CA LYS A 51 -2.03 15.91 2.08
C LYS A 51 -0.55 15.91 2.48
N TYR A 52 0.03 17.08 2.74
CA TYR A 52 1.39 17.23 3.29
C TYR A 52 1.46 16.83 4.77
N PHE A 53 0.36 16.96 5.52
CA PHE A 53 0.31 16.65 6.97
C PHE A 53 -0.36 15.33 7.34
N TYR A 54 -1.23 14.78 6.50
CA TYR A 54 -1.89 13.48 6.67
C TYR A 54 -1.46 12.54 5.56
N LEU A 55 -0.38 11.80 5.81
CA LEU A 55 -0.04 10.60 5.06
C LEU A 55 -0.55 9.37 5.83
N ASP A 56 -1.46 8.70 5.13
CA ASP A 56 -1.93 7.32 5.27
C ASP A 56 -0.85 6.36 5.83
N PRO A 57 -1.10 5.65 6.96
CA PRO A 57 -0.09 4.82 7.64
C PRO A 57 0.38 3.59 6.86
N LEU A 58 -0.22 3.26 5.71
CA LEU A 58 0.14 2.09 4.91
C LEU A 58 1.16 2.36 3.77
N LYS A 59 1.75 3.56 3.69
CA LYS A 59 2.67 3.95 2.59
C LYS A 59 4.11 4.23 3.02
N VAL A 60 4.53 3.81 4.20
CA VAL A 60 5.86 4.14 4.76
C VAL A 60 6.95 3.17 4.29
N ALA A 61 6.97 2.87 2.99
CA ALA A 61 8.12 2.28 2.32
C ALA A 61 8.69 3.32 1.34
N GLY A 62 9.68 4.10 1.79
CA GLY A 62 10.67 4.70 0.89
C GLY A 62 10.56 6.19 0.51
N GLN A 63 9.97 7.11 1.29
CA GLN A 63 10.18 8.55 1.09
C GLN A 63 10.35 9.37 2.38
N PRO A 64 11.10 10.51 2.36
CA PRO A 64 11.52 11.26 3.55
C PRO A 64 10.32 11.83 4.32
N ILE A 65 10.24 11.49 5.60
CA ILE A 65 9.16 11.89 6.50
C ILE A 65 9.51 13.26 7.10
N TYR A 66 8.96 14.34 6.55
CA TYR A 66 9.08 15.68 7.13
C TYR A 66 7.92 15.97 8.08
N GLY A 67 8.09 15.61 9.34
CA GLY A 67 7.10 15.92 10.39
C GLY A 67 7.49 15.55 11.81
N TYR A 68 8.76 15.21 12.06
CA TYR A 68 9.17 14.75 13.37
C TYR A 68 9.47 15.91 14.33
N ARG A 69 9.00 15.78 15.57
CA ARG A 69 9.39 16.68 16.66
C ARG A 69 10.85 16.36 17.03
N THR A 70 11.78 17.09 16.44
CA THR A 70 13.22 16.96 16.70
C THR A 70 13.69 17.76 17.91
N GLU A 71 12.76 18.45 18.59
CA GLU A 71 13.01 19.43 19.66
C GLU A 71 13.82 18.87 20.84
N ASN A 72 13.78 17.54 21.06
CA ASN A 72 14.48 16.85 22.15
C ASN A 72 15.53 15.83 21.65
N LEU A 73 15.80 15.78 20.34
CA LEU A 73 16.79 14.87 19.80
C LEU A 73 18.20 15.44 20.00
N GLN A 74 19.05 14.66 20.66
CA GLN A 74 20.47 14.98 20.70
C GLN A 74 21.08 14.81 19.30
N PRO A 75 21.95 15.73 18.85
CA PRO A 75 22.47 15.72 17.49
C PRO A 75 23.41 14.53 17.26
N ILE A 76 23.25 13.86 16.12
CA ILE A 76 24.23 12.92 15.58
C ILE A 76 25.39 13.71 14.96
N THR A 77 26.63 13.34 15.27
CA THR A 77 27.80 14.03 14.74
C THR A 77 28.28 13.43 13.42
N ASP A 78 28.89 14.26 12.58
CA ASP A 78 29.50 13.82 11.31
C ASP A 78 30.59 12.76 11.53
N SER A 79 31.25 12.77 12.69
CA SER A 79 32.25 11.77 13.05
C SER A 79 31.63 10.38 13.29
N MET A 80 30.45 10.31 13.93
CA MET A 80 29.72 9.05 14.13
C MET A 80 29.32 8.45 12.78
N ILE A 81 28.81 9.30 11.89
CA ILE A 81 28.44 8.93 10.51
C ILE A 81 29.66 8.41 9.75
N SER A 82 30.75 9.20 9.72
CA SER A 82 31.94 8.87 8.94
C SER A 82 32.61 7.57 9.41
N ASN A 83 32.62 7.31 10.72
CA ASN A 83 33.19 6.07 11.27
C ASN A 83 32.35 4.85 10.89
N ALA A 84 31.02 4.96 10.98
CA ALA A 84 30.11 3.90 10.57
C ALA A 84 30.23 3.60 9.06
N GLU A 85 30.31 4.64 8.23
CA GLU A 85 30.57 4.51 6.79
C GLU A 85 31.93 3.85 6.53
N GLN A 86 32.97 4.19 7.29
CA GLN A 86 34.28 3.57 7.12
C GLN A 86 34.27 2.08 7.46
N VAL A 87 33.60 1.69 8.55
CA VAL A 87 33.46 0.27 8.93
C VAL A 87 32.66 -0.49 7.89
N GLY A 88 31.53 0.05 7.43
CA GLY A 88 30.72 -0.57 6.37
C GLY A 88 31.47 -0.70 5.05
N ALA A 89 32.20 0.34 4.63
CA ALA A 89 32.98 0.33 3.39
C ALA A 89 34.15 -0.67 3.43
N SER A 90 34.63 -1.05 4.62
CA SER A 90 35.68 -2.05 4.78
C SER A 90 35.18 -3.51 4.65
N GLN A 91 33.85 -3.71 4.62
CA GLN A 91 33.25 -5.03 4.49
C GLN A 91 33.40 -5.56 3.06
N SER A 92 33.55 -6.89 2.95
CA SER A 92 33.74 -7.54 1.65
C SER A 92 32.49 -7.38 0.76
N GLY A 93 32.70 -7.08 -0.51
CA GLY A 93 31.60 -6.94 -1.47
C GLY A 93 30.85 -5.61 -1.41
N VAL A 94 31.14 -4.72 -0.46
CA VAL A 94 30.56 -3.37 -0.42
C VAL A 94 31.21 -2.48 -1.49
N LYS A 95 30.37 -1.77 -2.23
CA LYS A 95 30.75 -0.78 -3.25
C LYS A 95 30.67 0.63 -2.68
N GLU A 96 29.60 0.93 -1.95
CA GLU A 96 29.36 2.23 -1.34
C GLU A 96 28.48 2.06 -0.10
N ILE A 97 28.72 2.88 0.92
CA ILE A 97 27.81 3.02 2.04
C ILE A 97 27.59 4.51 2.30
N LYS A 98 26.35 4.87 2.57
CA LYS A 98 25.97 6.23 2.90
C LYS A 98 25.01 6.23 4.07
N VAL A 99 25.35 6.99 5.11
CA VAL A 99 24.50 7.17 6.28
C VAL A 99 23.86 8.55 6.23
N THR A 100 22.53 8.59 6.30
CA THR A 100 21.76 9.84 6.25
C THR A 100 20.83 9.93 7.45
N VAL A 101 20.90 11.04 8.18
CA VAL A 101 19.96 11.33 9.28
C VAL A 101 18.82 12.20 8.76
N GLN A 102 17.59 11.72 8.91
CA GLN A 102 16.38 12.45 8.52
C GLN A 102 15.40 12.47 9.70
N GLY A 103 15.43 13.55 10.47
CA GLY A 103 14.67 13.63 11.72
C GLY A 103 15.18 12.59 12.74
N PRO A 104 14.31 11.78 13.37
CA PRO A 104 14.64 10.70 14.29
C PRO A 104 14.94 9.39 13.55
N VAL A 105 15.22 9.41 12.25
CA VAL A 105 15.55 8.19 11.51
C VAL A 105 16.96 8.30 10.95
N VAL A 106 17.76 7.27 11.18
CA VAL A 106 19.10 7.12 10.62
C VAL A 106 19.05 6.02 9.58
N TYR A 107 19.27 6.40 8.32
CA TYR A 107 19.23 5.51 7.17
C TYR A 107 20.64 5.10 6.76
N PHE A 108 20.87 3.80 6.65
CA PHE A 108 22.09 3.21 6.09
C PHE A 108 21.76 2.67 4.71
N ASP A 109 22.25 3.36 3.66
CA ASP A 109 22.17 2.89 2.28
C ASP A 109 23.48 2.19 1.92
N VAL A 110 23.44 0.86 1.81
CA VAL A 110 24.58 0.01 1.46
C VAL A 110 24.40 -0.53 0.05
N ARG A 111 25.31 -0.14 -0.82
CA ARG A 111 25.45 -0.65 -2.18
C ARG A 111 26.51 -1.73 -2.21
N VAL A 112 26.16 -2.90 -2.70
CA VAL A 112 27.10 -4.01 -2.90
C VAL A 112 27.41 -4.23 -4.37
N ASN A 113 28.49 -4.94 -4.65
CA ASN A 113 28.84 -5.34 -6.00
C ASN A 113 27.86 -6.40 -6.55
N ASP A 114 27.72 -6.46 -7.86
CA ASP A 114 26.94 -7.50 -8.54
C ASP A 114 27.42 -8.90 -8.13
N GLY A 115 26.48 -9.79 -7.78
CA GLY A 115 26.77 -11.18 -7.40
C GLY A 115 27.09 -11.41 -5.91
N VAL A 116 27.08 -10.37 -5.07
CA VAL A 116 27.13 -10.53 -3.61
C VAL A 116 25.80 -11.07 -3.10
N ASP A 117 25.83 -12.12 -2.27
CA ASP A 117 24.64 -12.68 -1.66
C ASP A 117 24.03 -11.72 -0.62
N VAL A 118 22.70 -11.77 -0.47
CA VAL A 118 21.97 -10.83 0.38
C VAL A 118 22.37 -10.92 1.85
N GLU A 119 22.75 -12.09 2.35
CA GLU A 119 23.15 -12.27 3.75
C GLU A 119 24.49 -11.59 4.03
N THR A 120 25.46 -11.71 3.12
CA THR A 120 26.72 -10.96 3.19
C THR A 120 26.47 -9.45 3.13
N ALA A 121 25.55 -9.00 2.28
CA ALA A 121 25.19 -7.58 2.20
C ALA A 121 24.51 -7.07 3.49
N ARG A 122 23.60 -7.88 4.06
CA ARG A 122 22.94 -7.60 5.35
C ARG A 122 23.96 -7.50 6.47
N ALA A 123 24.88 -8.46 6.57
CA ALA A 123 25.96 -8.43 7.56
C ALA A 123 26.84 -7.18 7.44
N ALA A 124 27.10 -6.69 6.23
CA ALA A 124 27.85 -5.45 6.02
C ALA A 124 27.09 -4.21 6.51
N ALA A 125 25.77 -4.16 6.30
CA ALA A 125 24.91 -3.11 6.80
C ALA A 125 24.79 -3.14 8.33
N GLU A 126 24.64 -4.33 8.92
CA GLU A 126 24.63 -4.52 10.37
C GLU A 126 25.94 -4.06 11.00
N ALA A 127 27.10 -4.42 10.43
CA ALA A 127 28.40 -3.99 10.95
C ALA A 127 28.52 -2.46 11.01
N ALA A 128 28.06 -1.75 9.97
CA ALA A 128 28.06 -0.29 9.96
C ALA A 128 27.10 0.29 11.01
N ALA A 129 25.88 -0.26 11.12
CA ALA A 129 24.90 0.21 12.09
C ALA A 129 25.31 -0.12 13.53
N THR A 130 25.94 -1.26 13.81
CA THR A 130 26.48 -1.60 15.12
C THR A 130 27.58 -0.62 15.53
N GLU A 131 28.49 -0.24 14.61
CA GLU A 131 29.49 0.79 14.89
C GLU A 131 28.84 2.13 15.22
N PHE A 132 27.83 2.52 14.46
CA PHE A 132 27.08 3.74 14.74
C PHE A 132 26.40 3.71 16.12
N LEU A 133 25.70 2.63 16.45
CA LEU A 133 25.03 2.45 17.74
C LEU A 133 26.03 2.49 18.90
N ALA A 134 27.20 1.87 18.74
CA ALA A 134 28.27 1.89 19.74
C ALA A 134 28.81 3.31 20.01
N GLN A 135 28.93 4.15 18.96
CA GLN A 135 29.39 5.53 19.12
C GLN A 135 28.30 6.48 19.62
N ALA A 136 27.05 6.26 19.18
CA ALA A 136 25.92 7.08 19.60
C ALA A 136 25.54 6.82 21.07
N GLY A 137 25.70 5.59 21.57
CA GLY A 137 25.34 5.23 22.94
C GLY A 137 23.89 5.60 23.26
N ASP A 138 23.66 6.26 24.38
CA ASP A 138 22.31 6.67 24.82
C ASP A 138 21.62 7.63 23.85
N VAL A 139 22.36 8.34 22.97
CA VAL A 139 21.80 9.23 21.95
C VAL A 139 20.94 8.43 20.96
N ALA A 140 21.31 7.18 20.67
CA ALA A 140 20.60 6.33 19.71
C ALA A 140 19.17 6.02 20.13
N ASN A 141 18.84 6.08 21.43
CA ASN A 141 17.49 5.79 21.95
C ASN A 141 16.41 6.74 21.42
N GLY A 142 16.80 7.93 20.95
CA GLY A 142 15.89 8.88 20.30
C GLY A 142 15.67 8.60 18.80
N TYR A 143 16.41 7.66 18.21
CA TYR A 143 16.44 7.40 16.78
C TYR A 143 15.99 5.98 16.43
N THR A 144 15.33 5.86 15.29
CA THR A 144 15.08 4.59 14.60
C THR A 144 16.20 4.37 13.57
N VAL A 145 16.87 3.24 13.64
CA VAL A 145 17.91 2.87 12.66
C VAL A 145 17.27 1.98 11.59
N GLN A 146 17.41 2.38 10.33
CA GLN A 146 16.92 1.64 9.17
C GLN A 146 18.08 1.32 8.23
N LEU A 147 18.07 0.08 7.73
CA LEU A 147 19.07 -0.49 6.86
C LEU A 147 18.47 -0.77 5.49
N VAL A 148 19.28 -0.51 4.47
CA VAL A 148 18.94 -0.75 3.07
C VAL A 148 20.13 -1.38 2.41
N VAL A 149 19.94 -2.56 1.83
CA VAL A 149 20.98 -3.20 1.02
C VAL A 149 20.49 -3.37 -0.41
N SER A 150 21.34 -3.02 -1.38
CA SER A 150 21.01 -3.19 -2.80
C SER A 150 22.24 -3.46 -3.65
N ALA A 151 22.09 -4.35 -4.63
CA ALA A 151 23.12 -4.64 -5.64
C ALA A 151 23.07 -3.68 -6.85
N GLY A 152 22.14 -2.73 -6.87
CA GLY A 152 21.91 -1.84 -8.00
C GLY A 152 21.01 -0.67 -7.61
N ASP A 153 20.49 0.06 -8.59
CA ASP A 153 19.53 1.16 -8.32
C ASP A 153 18.27 0.62 -7.63
N ILE A 154 17.91 1.21 -6.49
CA ILE A 154 16.80 0.72 -5.65
C ILE A 154 15.49 0.83 -6.42
N LYS A 155 15.27 1.95 -7.10
CA LYS A 155 14.01 2.19 -7.80
C LYS A 155 13.82 1.16 -8.91
N THR A 156 14.85 0.93 -9.71
CA THR A 156 14.84 -0.07 -10.78
C THR A 156 14.59 -1.46 -10.21
N LEU A 157 15.28 -1.86 -9.15
CA LEU A 157 15.09 -3.18 -8.53
C LEU A 157 13.67 -3.36 -7.97
N VAL A 158 13.11 -2.34 -7.30
CA VAL A 158 11.72 -2.38 -6.81
C VAL A 158 10.73 -2.50 -7.96
N GLU A 159 10.92 -1.72 -9.04
CA GLU A 159 10.07 -1.77 -10.22
C GLU A 159 10.15 -3.14 -10.91
N THR A 160 11.35 -3.69 -11.11
CA THR A 160 11.56 -5.03 -11.68
C THR A 160 10.93 -6.12 -10.83
N ASN A 161 11.21 -6.17 -9.53
CA ASN A 161 10.60 -7.15 -8.63
C ASN A 161 9.08 -7.04 -8.64
N ARG A 162 8.55 -5.81 -8.67
CA ARG A 162 7.11 -5.58 -8.74
C ARG A 162 6.49 -6.07 -10.04
N GLU A 163 7.17 -5.89 -11.17
CA GLU A 163 6.75 -6.41 -12.46
C GLU A 163 6.75 -7.93 -12.49
N GLU A 164 7.79 -8.57 -11.95
CA GLU A 164 7.91 -10.02 -11.83
C GLU A 164 6.82 -10.61 -10.92
N GLU A 165 6.56 -9.99 -9.77
CA GLU A 165 5.43 -10.34 -8.90
C GLU A 165 4.10 -10.26 -9.66
N LEU A 166 3.86 -9.15 -10.34
CA LEU A 166 2.61 -8.94 -11.07
C LEU A 166 2.45 -9.95 -12.22
N ALA A 167 3.54 -10.32 -12.89
CA ALA A 167 3.54 -11.38 -13.90
C ALA A 167 3.21 -12.74 -13.27
N TYR A 168 3.88 -13.09 -12.18
CA TYR A 168 3.63 -14.33 -11.44
C TYR A 168 2.19 -14.43 -10.96
N TYR A 169 1.64 -13.36 -10.37
CA TYR A 169 0.25 -13.33 -9.92
C TYR A 169 -0.75 -13.42 -11.07
N LYS A 170 -0.41 -12.92 -12.28
CA LYS A 170 -1.25 -13.10 -13.46
C LYS A 170 -1.30 -14.57 -13.89
N GLU A 171 -0.18 -15.28 -13.81
CA GLU A 171 -0.09 -16.70 -14.13
C GLU A 171 -0.83 -17.57 -13.10
N HIS A 172 -0.72 -17.22 -11.82
CA HIS A 172 -1.25 -18.00 -10.69
C HIS A 172 -2.61 -17.47 -10.17
N ARG A 173 -3.37 -16.75 -11.01
CA ARG A 173 -4.68 -16.19 -10.61
C ARG A 173 -5.66 -17.25 -10.11
N LEU A 174 -5.66 -18.44 -10.70
CA LEU A 174 -6.55 -19.52 -10.28
C LEU A 174 -6.19 -20.04 -8.89
N ASP A 175 -4.91 -20.25 -8.62
CA ASP A 175 -4.43 -20.70 -7.31
C ASP A 175 -4.72 -19.68 -6.21
N ILE A 176 -4.62 -18.39 -6.53
CA ILE A 176 -5.02 -17.30 -5.62
C ILE A 176 -6.51 -17.41 -5.27
N VAL A 177 -7.38 -17.54 -6.27
CA VAL A 177 -8.82 -17.64 -6.04
C VAL A 177 -9.16 -18.92 -5.26
N GLU A 178 -8.54 -20.05 -5.60
CA GLU A 178 -8.71 -21.32 -4.88
C GLU A 178 -8.40 -21.16 -3.38
N ARG A 179 -7.27 -20.55 -3.01
CA ARG A 179 -6.91 -20.35 -1.60
C ARG A 179 -7.89 -19.45 -0.86
N ILE A 180 -8.39 -18.40 -1.51
CA ILE A 180 -9.37 -17.50 -0.91
C ILE A 180 -10.70 -18.23 -0.71
N VAL A 181 -11.13 -19.04 -1.68
CA VAL A 181 -12.32 -19.88 -1.56
C VAL A 181 -12.16 -20.90 -0.44
N ALA A 182 -11.03 -21.61 -0.38
CA ALA A 182 -10.75 -22.58 0.69
C ALA A 182 -10.72 -21.94 2.09
N GLN A 183 -10.24 -20.70 2.21
CA GLN A 183 -10.30 -19.95 3.47
C GLN A 183 -11.74 -19.60 3.86
N ALA A 184 -12.58 -19.22 2.90
CA ALA A 184 -14.00 -18.99 3.15
C ALA A 184 -14.74 -20.27 3.52
N GLU A 185 -14.38 -21.42 2.93
CA GLU A 185 -14.93 -22.72 3.32
C GLU A 185 -14.52 -23.12 4.75
N LYS A 186 -13.27 -22.82 5.13
CA LYS A 186 -12.75 -23.13 6.46
C LYS A 186 -13.32 -22.20 7.55
N TYR A 187 -13.50 -20.93 7.22
CA TYR A 187 -14.03 -19.90 8.11
C TYR A 187 -15.10 -19.08 7.37
N PRO A 188 -16.35 -19.54 7.32
CA PRO A 188 -17.43 -18.93 6.52
C PRO A 188 -17.99 -17.66 7.18
N THR A 189 -17.12 -16.71 7.48
CA THR A 189 -17.54 -15.37 7.91
C THR A 189 -18.08 -14.59 6.72
N ALA A 190 -18.98 -13.64 6.97
CA ALA A 190 -19.52 -12.78 5.92
C ALA A 190 -18.40 -12.08 5.12
N LYS A 191 -17.34 -11.66 5.81
CA LYS A 191 -16.16 -11.00 5.22
C LYS A 191 -15.36 -11.92 4.31
N ASN A 192 -15.14 -13.18 4.71
CA ASN A 192 -14.38 -14.13 3.89
C ASN A 192 -15.17 -14.56 2.64
N ILE A 193 -16.49 -14.76 2.80
CA ILE A 193 -17.40 -15.05 1.68
C ILE A 193 -17.41 -13.90 0.68
N GLU A 194 -17.59 -12.66 1.14
CA GLU A 194 -17.56 -11.46 0.29
C GLU A 194 -16.21 -11.33 -0.44
N ARG A 195 -15.09 -11.54 0.28
CA ARG A 195 -13.75 -11.52 -0.32
C ARG A 195 -13.61 -12.57 -1.43
N ALA A 196 -14.10 -13.79 -1.22
CA ALA A 196 -14.07 -14.85 -2.23
C ALA A 196 -14.92 -14.49 -3.45
N GLN A 197 -16.16 -14.03 -3.26
CA GLN A 197 -17.05 -13.60 -4.35
C GLN A 197 -16.41 -12.48 -5.19
N ASN A 198 -15.82 -11.49 -4.54
CA ASN A 198 -15.14 -10.39 -5.24
C ASN A 198 -13.97 -10.89 -6.10
N ASN A 199 -13.18 -11.85 -5.60
CA ASN A 199 -12.07 -12.42 -6.36
C ASN A 199 -12.52 -13.29 -7.54
N ILE A 200 -13.58 -14.08 -7.38
CA ILE A 200 -14.22 -14.85 -8.47
C ILE A 200 -14.76 -13.92 -9.56
N ASN A 201 -15.35 -12.78 -9.18
CA ASN A 201 -15.94 -11.83 -10.12
C ASN A 201 -14.92 -11.13 -11.01
N VAL A 202 -13.71 -10.87 -10.49
CA VAL A 202 -12.63 -10.21 -11.22
C VAL A 202 -11.66 -11.19 -11.90
N MET A 203 -11.99 -12.48 -11.96
CA MET A 203 -11.24 -13.46 -12.75
C MET A 203 -11.09 -13.00 -14.21
N PRO A 204 -9.97 -13.35 -14.87
CA PRO A 204 -9.60 -12.80 -16.16
C PRO A 204 -10.64 -13.11 -17.25
N LYS A 205 -10.79 -12.15 -18.16
CA LYS A 205 -11.62 -12.25 -19.35
C LYS A 205 -10.77 -12.02 -20.59
N ASP A 206 -11.04 -12.78 -21.65
CA ASP A 206 -10.42 -12.61 -22.95
C ASP A 206 -11.39 -11.94 -23.91
N TYR A 207 -10.86 -11.05 -24.75
CA TYR A 207 -11.63 -10.46 -25.82
C TYR A 207 -11.87 -11.51 -26.92
N ASN A 208 -13.12 -11.86 -27.14
CA ASN A 208 -13.52 -12.77 -28.19
C ASN A 208 -13.78 -11.97 -29.47
N GLU A 209 -12.87 -12.06 -30.44
CA GLU A 209 -12.97 -11.34 -31.72
C GLU A 209 -14.22 -11.70 -32.54
N LYS A 210 -14.79 -12.89 -32.33
CA LYS A 210 -15.98 -13.36 -33.07
C LYS A 210 -17.27 -12.76 -32.51
N THR A 211 -17.36 -12.58 -31.20
CA THR A 211 -18.55 -12.05 -30.52
C THR A 211 -18.43 -10.55 -30.22
N GLY A 212 -17.21 -10.01 -30.26
CA GLY A 212 -16.91 -8.62 -29.92
C GLY A 212 -17.01 -8.31 -28.43
N GLN A 213 -17.00 -9.34 -27.57
CA GLN A 213 -17.24 -9.23 -26.13
C GLN A 213 -16.09 -9.82 -25.31
N TYR A 214 -15.95 -9.38 -24.06
CA TYR A 214 -15.03 -9.98 -23.09
C TYR A 214 -15.70 -11.15 -22.39
N GLU A 215 -15.20 -12.36 -22.64
CA GLU A 215 -15.71 -13.61 -22.09
C GLU A 215 -14.76 -14.17 -21.02
N ALA A 216 -15.27 -14.89 -20.03
CA ALA A 216 -14.44 -15.45 -18.97
C ALA A 216 -13.40 -16.41 -19.58
N ARG A 217 -12.11 -16.19 -19.24
CA ARG A 217 -11.01 -17.06 -19.71
C ARG A 217 -11.14 -18.48 -19.15
N TYR A 218 -11.63 -18.59 -17.92
CA TYR A 218 -11.77 -19.84 -17.16
C TYR A 218 -13.24 -20.01 -16.72
N PRO A 219 -14.16 -20.31 -17.65
CA PRO A 219 -15.60 -20.31 -17.36
C PRO A 219 -16.03 -21.47 -16.45
N GLU A 220 -15.41 -22.64 -16.57
CA GLU A 220 -15.73 -23.83 -15.78
C GLU A 220 -15.25 -23.67 -14.33
N GLU A 221 -14.02 -23.20 -14.14
CA GLU A 221 -13.42 -22.94 -12.82
C GLU A 221 -14.18 -21.84 -12.09
N LYS A 222 -14.53 -20.77 -12.79
CA LYS A 222 -15.34 -19.69 -12.22
C LYS A 222 -16.68 -20.22 -11.70
N ALA A 223 -17.36 -21.06 -12.49
CA ALA A 223 -18.63 -21.65 -12.08
C ALA A 223 -18.47 -22.60 -10.88
N ALA A 224 -17.39 -23.40 -10.86
CA ALA A 224 -17.08 -24.28 -9.74
C ALA A 224 -16.80 -23.52 -8.44
N PHE A 225 -16.01 -22.44 -8.49
CA PHE A 225 -15.77 -21.58 -7.32
C PHE A 225 -17.03 -20.89 -6.84
N GLN A 226 -17.87 -20.39 -7.77
CA GLN A 226 -19.13 -19.75 -7.40
C GLN A 226 -20.07 -20.74 -6.69
N ALA A 227 -20.19 -21.97 -7.20
CA ALA A 227 -21.02 -23.00 -6.58
C ALA A 227 -20.56 -23.36 -5.15
N ARG A 228 -19.24 -23.41 -4.91
CA ARG A 228 -18.67 -23.64 -3.57
C ARG A 228 -19.04 -22.52 -2.60
N ILE A 229 -18.91 -21.26 -3.03
CA ILE A 229 -19.24 -20.11 -2.20
C ILE A 229 -20.75 -19.96 -1.97
N ASP A 230 -21.57 -20.21 -2.97
CA ASP A 230 -23.04 -20.15 -2.85
C ASP A 230 -23.61 -21.22 -1.91
N ALA A 231 -22.86 -22.31 -1.69
CA ALA A 231 -23.22 -23.36 -0.74
C ALA A 231 -22.90 -23.00 0.72
N LEU A 232 -22.10 -21.95 0.98
CA LEU A 232 -21.73 -21.55 2.33
C LEU A 232 -22.86 -20.77 3.00
N THR A 233 -23.11 -21.11 4.27
CA THR A 233 -23.96 -20.31 5.15
C THR A 233 -23.05 -19.45 6.03
N PRO A 234 -23.19 -18.11 6.04
CA PRO A 234 -22.39 -17.26 6.91
C PRO A 234 -22.59 -17.63 8.38
N LEU A 235 -21.50 -17.67 9.13
CA LEU A 235 -21.54 -17.84 10.59
C LEU A 235 -22.31 -16.69 11.25
N THR A 236 -22.98 -16.99 12.36
CA THR A 236 -23.52 -15.94 13.22
C THR A 236 -22.40 -15.27 14.03
N ALA A 237 -22.71 -14.10 14.61
CA ALA A 237 -21.74 -13.41 15.46
C ALA A 237 -21.32 -14.26 16.68
N GLU A 238 -22.25 -15.06 17.23
CA GLU A 238 -21.93 -15.98 18.32
C GLU A 238 -20.98 -17.10 17.88
N GLU A 239 -21.21 -17.68 16.69
CA GLU A 239 -20.35 -18.73 16.13
C GLU A 239 -18.95 -18.20 15.74
N GLU A 240 -18.86 -16.95 15.29
CA GLU A 240 -17.56 -16.29 15.03
C GLU A 240 -16.77 -16.04 16.33
N GLU A 241 -17.44 -15.67 17.42
CA GLU A 241 -16.80 -15.47 18.73
C GLU A 241 -16.27 -16.79 19.31
N GLU A 242 -17.00 -17.89 19.13
CA GLU A 242 -16.58 -19.24 19.57
C GLU A 242 -15.34 -19.77 18.83
N LEU A 243 -15.11 -19.31 17.59
CA LEU A 243 -13.92 -19.67 16.82
C LEU A 243 -12.64 -18.96 17.28
N GLY A 244 -12.77 -17.90 18.10
CA GLY A 244 -11.65 -17.09 18.55
C GLY A 244 -10.96 -16.33 17.41
N GLU A 245 -9.64 -16.17 17.50
CA GLU A 245 -8.89 -15.40 16.50
C GLU A 245 -8.79 -16.17 15.17
N ILE A 246 -9.51 -15.69 14.16
CA ILE A 246 -9.47 -16.25 12.80
C ILE A 246 -8.19 -15.75 12.10
N PRO A 247 -7.30 -16.63 11.63
CA PRO A 247 -6.08 -16.22 10.94
C PRO A 247 -6.40 -15.39 9.70
N TYR A 248 -5.77 -14.23 9.59
CA TYR A 248 -5.87 -13.41 8.38
C TYR A 248 -5.08 -14.05 7.23
N LEU A 249 -5.75 -14.32 6.11
CA LEU A 249 -5.06 -14.81 4.90
C LEU A 249 -4.45 -13.63 4.14
N GLU A 250 -3.14 -13.46 4.29
CA GLU A 250 -2.31 -12.67 3.39
C GLU A 250 -1.99 -13.50 2.13
N VAL A 251 -2.81 -13.31 1.11
CA VAL A 251 -2.68 -14.03 -0.17
C VAL A 251 -1.30 -13.82 -0.77
N ASP A 252 -0.76 -12.60 -0.67
CA ASP A 252 0.57 -12.19 -1.13
C ASP A 252 1.72 -12.88 -0.38
N GLN A 253 1.50 -13.37 0.85
CA GLN A 253 2.50 -14.17 1.58
C GLN A 253 2.43 -15.66 1.24
N SER A 254 1.25 -16.13 0.85
CA SER A 254 0.99 -17.56 0.67
C SER A 254 1.34 -18.08 -0.74
N ILE A 255 1.40 -17.18 -1.73
CA ILE A 255 1.74 -17.44 -3.14
C ILE A 255 2.81 -16.41 -3.52
N LYS A 256 4.04 -16.56 -3.02
CA LYS A 256 5.17 -15.70 -3.41
C LYS A 256 5.93 -16.31 -4.58
N PRO A 257 6.38 -15.52 -5.57
CA PRO A 257 7.28 -16.03 -6.59
C PRO A 257 8.60 -16.44 -5.92
N THR A 258 9.07 -17.64 -6.18
CA THR A 258 10.30 -18.19 -5.56
C THR A 258 11.58 -17.56 -6.11
N ASN A 259 11.50 -16.81 -7.21
CA ASN A 259 12.65 -16.35 -7.98
C ASN A 259 12.82 -14.82 -8.02
N ILE A 260 12.05 -14.05 -7.22
CA ILE A 260 12.29 -12.60 -7.13
C ILE A 260 13.67 -12.39 -6.54
N SER A 261 14.39 -11.39 -7.06
CA SER A 261 15.61 -10.91 -6.43
C SER A 261 15.40 -10.61 -4.94
N PRO A 262 16.29 -11.06 -4.04
CA PRO A 262 16.26 -10.68 -2.63
C PRO A 262 16.65 -9.22 -2.40
N TYR A 263 16.97 -8.46 -3.46
CA TYR A 263 17.30 -7.04 -3.41
C TYR A 263 16.19 -6.16 -4.01
N PRO A 264 16.01 -4.92 -3.49
CA PRO A 264 16.63 -4.43 -2.27
C PRO A 264 16.05 -5.14 -1.04
N SER A 265 16.84 -5.28 0.02
CA SER A 265 16.34 -5.77 1.31
C SER A 265 16.39 -4.65 2.34
N TRP A 266 15.35 -4.61 3.17
CA TRP A 266 15.13 -3.58 4.17
C TRP A 266 15.26 -4.19 5.56
N GLY A 267 15.98 -3.50 6.43
CA GLY A 267 16.16 -3.90 7.81
C GLY A 267 15.84 -2.75 8.75
N ALA A 268 15.48 -3.07 9.98
CA ALA A 268 15.34 -2.10 11.06
C ALA A 268 15.96 -2.66 12.34
N TYR A 269 16.54 -1.78 13.15
CA TYR A 269 16.98 -2.15 14.48
C TYR A 269 15.79 -2.12 15.45
N ASP A 270 15.49 -3.26 16.08
CA ASP A 270 14.55 -3.32 17.19
C ASP A 270 15.28 -3.06 18.51
N THR A 271 14.94 -1.94 19.14
CA THR A 271 15.50 -1.52 20.43
C THR A 271 15.03 -2.40 21.59
N THR A 272 13.97 -3.18 21.41
CA THR A 272 13.42 -4.08 22.44
C THR A 272 14.23 -5.37 22.53
N THR A 273 14.55 -5.95 21.37
CA THR A 273 15.31 -7.21 21.27
C THR A 273 16.81 -6.98 21.10
N GLU A 274 17.24 -5.75 20.81
CA GLU A 274 18.62 -5.39 20.46
C GLU A 274 19.12 -6.16 19.22
N THR A 275 18.21 -6.43 18.27
CA THR A 275 18.52 -7.17 17.04
C THR A 275 18.05 -6.44 15.79
N PHE A 276 18.64 -6.80 14.64
CA PHE A 276 18.19 -6.33 13.34
C PHE A 276 17.12 -7.26 12.79
N GLU A 277 15.95 -6.71 12.47
CA GLU A 277 14.86 -7.41 11.82
C GLU A 277 14.88 -7.08 10.32
N TRP A 278 14.94 -8.12 9.48
CA TRP A 278 14.96 -8.01 8.03
C TRP A 278 13.64 -8.45 7.39
N GLN A 279 13.25 -7.73 6.34
CA GLN A 279 12.07 -7.99 5.51
C GLN A 279 12.46 -8.37 4.07
#